data_AF-A0A534LGY4-F1
#
_entry.id   AF-A0A534LGY4-F1
#
_cell.length_a   1.000
_cell.length_b   1.000
_cell.length_c   1.000
_cell.angle_alpha   90.00
_cell.angle_beta   90.00
_cell.angle_gamma   90.00
#
_symmetry.space_group_name_H-M   'P 1'
#
loop_
_entity.id
_entity.type
_entity.pdbx_description
1 polymer ?
#
loop_
_entity_poly.entity_id
_entity_poly.type
_entity_poly.pdbx_seq_one_letter_code
_entity_poly.pdbx_strand_id
1 'polypeptide(L)'
;MPNSLANRFCSRCGTALSGSVPPRTTPPPSAMTSPSPPPASENLTVVLVVLVVGFVVVLAGVAAAIVFARSSLNPSQPGSAPRLIGVNLATSGDGTNWILTFVSVPTGLSPFSTMLTILNISGATSLPATPLAYLNASGGAAYVQGQPGGSVAVGDRLLLSTTRYPTGDRYRISDATTVFALGTLH
;
A
#
# COMPACT_ATOMS: atom_id res chain seq x y z
N MET A 1 -39.86 1.52 63.91
CA MET A 1 -40.07 0.32 64.75
C MET A 1 -41.58 0.15 64.89
N PRO A 2 -42.21 -1.02 64.63
CA PRO A 2 -41.76 -2.36 65.02
C PRO A 2 -41.79 -3.45 63.93
N ASN A 3 -40.88 -4.41 64.10
CA ASN A 3 -40.91 -5.85 63.83
C ASN A 3 -42.09 -6.44 63.04
N SER A 4 -41.85 -6.80 61.78
CA SER A 4 -42.74 -7.73 61.05
C SER A 4 -42.37 -9.17 61.37
N LEU A 5 -43.20 -9.78 62.21
CA LEU A 5 -43.23 -11.18 62.62
C LEU A 5 -43.78 -12.07 61.50
N ALA A 6 -43.03 -12.24 60.42
CA ALA A 6 -43.39 -13.18 59.36
C ALA A 6 -42.24 -14.15 59.15
N ASN A 7 -42.20 -15.21 59.96
CA ASN A 7 -41.70 -16.54 59.61
C ASN A 7 -41.73 -17.48 60.81
N ARG A 8 -42.93 -17.74 61.32
CA ARG A 8 -43.22 -18.94 62.12
C ARG A 8 -44.66 -19.31 61.82
N PHE A 9 -44.89 -20.30 60.96
CA PHE A 9 -45.88 -21.39 61.05
C PHE A 9 -46.01 -22.12 59.69
N CYS A 10 -45.99 -23.46 59.76
CA CYS A 10 -45.66 -24.44 58.71
C CYS A 10 -46.89 -24.98 57.95
N SER A 11 -46.74 -25.46 56.70
CA SER A 11 -47.86 -26.08 55.95
C SER A 11 -47.85 -27.62 55.84
N ARG A 12 -46.88 -28.35 56.44
CA ARG A 12 -46.86 -29.83 56.27
C ARG A 12 -46.44 -30.69 57.46
N CYS A 13 -46.31 -30.14 58.66
CA CYS A 13 -45.96 -30.93 59.84
C CYS A 13 -46.40 -30.18 61.12
N GLY A 14 -47.60 -30.49 61.61
CA GLY A 14 -48.20 -29.82 62.77
C GLY A 14 -47.69 -30.36 64.11
N THR A 15 -46.49 -29.97 64.53
CA THR A 15 -46.03 -30.12 65.92
C THR A 15 -45.13 -28.96 66.36
N ALA A 16 -45.33 -28.48 67.58
CA ALA A 16 -44.51 -27.44 68.21
C ALA A 16 -43.24 -28.08 68.82
N LEU A 17 -42.06 -27.66 68.37
CA LEU A 17 -40.79 -28.08 68.98
C LEU A 17 -40.51 -27.22 70.22
N SER A 18 -40.90 -27.76 71.37
CA SER A 18 -40.39 -27.36 72.69
C SER A 18 -38.97 -27.91 72.84
N GLY A 19 -38.00 -27.05 73.16
CA GLY A 19 -36.64 -27.50 73.49
C GLY A 19 -35.56 -26.51 73.09
N SER A 20 -35.12 -25.70 74.05
CA SER A 20 -33.84 -24.99 74.02
C SER A 20 -32.69 -25.99 74.00
N VAL A 21 -31.88 -26.00 72.94
CA VAL A 21 -30.61 -26.75 72.87
C VAL A 21 -29.44 -25.76 73.02
N PRO A 22 -28.50 -25.97 73.96
CA PRO A 22 -27.35 -25.09 74.17
C PRO A 22 -26.37 -25.10 72.99
N PRO A 23 -25.52 -24.05 72.83
CA PRO A 23 -24.72 -23.85 71.63
C PRO A 23 -23.68 -24.97 71.46
N ARG A 24 -23.76 -25.67 70.33
CA ARG A 24 -22.74 -26.63 69.89
C ARG A 24 -21.61 -25.84 69.24
N THR A 25 -20.40 -25.98 69.77
CA THR A 25 -19.17 -25.51 69.16
C THR A 25 -19.01 -26.13 67.77
N THR A 26 -19.10 -25.30 66.74
CA THR A 26 -18.78 -25.63 65.34
C THR A 26 -17.27 -25.81 65.20
N PRO A 27 -16.77 -26.96 64.69
CA PRO A 27 -15.46 -26.95 64.04
C PRO A 27 -15.57 -26.09 62.76
N PRO A 28 -14.53 -25.32 62.40
CA PRO A 28 -14.56 -24.50 61.20
C PRO A 28 -14.76 -25.40 59.96
N PRO A 29 -15.56 -24.97 58.97
CA PRO A 29 -15.67 -25.70 57.71
C PRO A 29 -14.31 -25.68 57.03
N SER A 30 -13.77 -26.87 56.73
CA SER A 30 -12.63 -27.01 55.83
C SER A 30 -12.96 -26.24 54.55
N ALA A 31 -12.18 -25.21 54.26
CA ALA A 31 -12.27 -24.48 53.01
C ALA A 31 -12.06 -25.50 51.87
N MET A 32 -13.12 -25.83 51.16
CA MET A 32 -13.01 -26.41 49.83
C MET A 32 -12.33 -25.34 48.98
N THR A 33 -11.03 -25.49 48.80
CA THR A 33 -10.25 -24.76 47.81
C THR A 33 -10.90 -25.01 46.45
N SER A 34 -11.56 -23.99 45.90
CA SER A 34 -11.90 -23.97 44.48
C SER A 34 -10.63 -24.26 43.67
N PRO A 35 -10.67 -25.11 42.64
CA PRO A 35 -9.56 -25.23 41.72
C PRO A 35 -9.30 -23.85 41.12
N SER A 36 -8.05 -23.39 41.22
CA SER A 36 -7.58 -22.17 40.58
C SER A 36 -7.93 -22.23 39.08
N PRO A 37 -8.39 -21.14 38.44
CA PRO A 37 -8.51 -21.12 36.99
C PRO A 37 -7.15 -21.49 36.38
N PRO A 38 -7.11 -22.22 35.25
CA PRO A 38 -5.86 -22.57 34.61
C PRO A 38 -5.06 -21.28 34.39
N PRO A 39 -3.73 -21.27 34.59
CA PRO A 39 -2.93 -20.09 34.33
C PRO A 39 -3.25 -19.63 32.91
N ALA A 40 -3.82 -18.44 32.80
CA ALA A 40 -4.02 -17.80 31.52
C ALA A 40 -2.67 -17.80 30.83
N SER A 41 -2.68 -18.20 29.58
CA SER A 41 -1.52 -18.50 28.77
C SER A 41 -0.73 -17.22 28.43
N GLU A 42 -0.26 -16.45 29.42
CA GLU A 42 0.50 -15.21 29.22
C GLU A 42 1.67 -15.44 28.28
N ASN A 43 2.37 -16.56 28.43
CA ASN A 43 3.48 -16.90 27.56
C ASN A 43 3.03 -17.25 26.13
N LEU A 44 1.88 -17.91 25.96
CA LEU A 44 1.32 -18.18 24.62
C LEU A 44 0.84 -16.90 23.95
N THR A 45 0.17 -16.01 24.70
CA THR A 45 -0.34 -14.73 24.19
C THR A 45 0.81 -13.82 23.83
N VAL A 46 1.86 -13.74 24.65
CA VAL A 46 3.07 -12.96 24.34
C VAL A 46 3.80 -13.55 23.12
N VAL A 47 3.98 -14.87 23.05
CA VAL A 47 4.59 -15.52 21.88
C VAL A 47 3.79 -15.29 20.61
N LEU A 48 2.45 -15.39 20.68
CA LEU A 48 1.56 -15.13 19.56
C LEU A 48 1.62 -13.67 19.10
N VAL A 49 1.62 -12.72 20.03
CA VAL A 49 1.72 -11.28 19.73
C VAL A 49 3.07 -10.95 19.09
N VAL A 50 4.18 -11.46 19.64
CA VAL A 50 5.52 -11.26 19.07
C VAL A 50 5.62 -11.89 17.68
N LEU A 51 5.06 -13.08 17.48
CA LEU A 51 5.02 -13.75 16.18
C LEU A 51 4.21 -12.94 15.16
N VAL A 52 3.01 -12.49 15.52
CA VAL A 52 2.12 -11.71 14.64
C VAL A 52 2.75 -10.36 14.30
N VAL A 53 3.26 -9.62 15.29
CA VAL A 53 3.94 -8.34 15.06
C VAL A 53 5.19 -8.55 14.20
N GLY A 54 5.97 -9.60 14.46
CA GLY A 54 7.12 -9.97 13.63
C GLY A 54 6.73 -10.21 12.18
N PHE A 55 5.67 -11.00 11.93
CA PHE A 55 5.17 -11.24 10.58
C PHE A 55 4.65 -9.97 9.90
N VAL A 56 3.90 -9.12 10.61
CA VAL A 56 3.39 -7.86 10.06
C VAL A 56 4.53 -6.91 9.71
N VAL A 57 5.55 -6.80 10.55
CA VAL A 57 6.73 -5.96 10.30
C VAL A 57 7.55 -6.50 9.13
N VAL A 58 7.74 -7.82 9.03
CA VAL A 58 8.42 -8.45 7.89
C VAL A 58 7.62 -8.24 6.60
N LEU A 59 6.30 -8.44 6.62
CA LEU A 59 5.44 -8.25 5.46
C LEU A 59 5.38 -6.78 5.03
N ALA A 60 5.26 -5.84 5.97
CA ALA A 60 5.29 -4.41 5.68
C ALA A 60 6.67 -3.97 5.15
N GLY A 61 7.75 -4.51 5.73
CA GLY A 61 9.12 -4.28 5.25
C GLY A 61 9.34 -4.82 3.85
N VAL A 62 8.85 -6.03 3.54
CA VAL A 62 8.92 -6.64 2.19
C VAL A 62 8.03 -5.88 1.20
N ALA A 63 6.82 -5.50 1.59
CA ALA A 63 5.92 -4.71 0.74
C ALA A 63 6.52 -3.32 0.45
N ALA A 64 7.06 -2.63 1.47
CA ALA A 64 7.77 -1.39 1.30
C ALA A 64 9.01 -1.58 0.42
N ALA A 65 9.82 -2.62 0.64
CA ALA A 65 10.98 -2.93 -0.19
C ALA A 65 10.58 -3.21 -1.65
N ILE A 66 9.46 -3.89 -1.92
CA ILE A 66 8.96 -4.12 -3.27
C ILE A 66 8.44 -2.82 -3.89
N VAL A 67 7.75 -1.96 -3.15
CA VAL A 67 7.25 -0.66 -3.64
C VAL A 67 8.41 0.32 -3.88
N PHE A 68 9.40 0.37 -2.98
CA PHE A 68 10.63 1.14 -3.16
C PHE A 68 11.51 0.55 -4.26
N ALA A 69 11.60 -0.77 -4.41
CA ALA A 69 12.30 -1.41 -5.52
C ALA A 69 11.61 -1.09 -6.85
N ARG A 70 10.27 -1.07 -6.93
CA ARG A 70 9.55 -0.60 -8.12
C ARG A 70 9.77 0.89 -8.40
N SER A 71 10.09 1.67 -7.36
CA SER A 71 10.46 3.09 -7.48
C SER A 71 11.95 3.29 -7.81
N SER A 72 12.77 2.24 -7.67
CA SER A 72 14.22 2.23 -7.89
C SER A 72 14.65 0.92 -8.58
N LEU A 73 14.16 0.68 -9.79
CA LEU A 73 14.73 -0.33 -10.67
C LEU A 73 15.90 0.29 -11.43
N ASN A 74 17.03 0.46 -10.74
CA ASN A 74 18.30 0.64 -11.41
C ASN A 74 19.22 -0.54 -11.06
N PRO A 75 19.12 -1.70 -11.72
CA PRO A 75 20.26 -2.56 -11.89
C PRO A 75 21.06 -1.99 -13.08
N SER A 76 21.84 -0.93 -12.84
CA SER A 76 22.90 -0.58 -13.79
C SER A 76 23.90 -1.73 -13.78
N GLN A 77 23.82 -2.57 -14.80
CA GLN A 77 24.79 -3.62 -15.10
C GLN A 77 26.21 -3.01 -15.09
N PRO A 78 27.18 -3.59 -14.35
CA PRO A 78 28.53 -3.05 -14.31
C PRO A 78 29.17 -3.17 -15.70
N GLY A 79 29.41 -2.03 -16.36
CA GLY A 79 30.17 -1.94 -17.61
C GLY A 79 29.50 -1.25 -18.80
N SER A 80 28.22 -0.84 -18.70
CA SER A 80 27.57 -0.03 -19.75
C SER A 80 27.21 1.34 -19.20
N ALA A 81 27.63 2.42 -19.88
CA ALA A 81 27.21 3.77 -19.52
C ALA A 81 25.67 3.85 -19.49
N PRO A 82 25.07 4.59 -18.54
CA PRO A 82 23.61 4.72 -18.46
C PRO A 82 23.05 5.19 -19.81
N ARG A 83 22.22 4.36 -20.46
CA ARG A 83 21.45 4.77 -21.63
C ARG A 83 20.28 5.61 -21.13
N LEU A 84 20.44 6.92 -21.10
CA LEU A 84 19.42 7.86 -20.64
C LEU A 84 19.01 8.80 -21.76
N ILE A 85 17.72 9.13 -21.83
CA ILE A 85 17.18 10.21 -22.66
C ILE A 85 17.06 11.45 -21.78
N GLY A 86 17.71 12.55 -22.17
CA GLY A 86 17.48 13.86 -21.58
C GLY A 86 16.18 14.44 -22.11
N VAL A 87 15.31 14.90 -21.22
CA VAL A 87 14.03 15.52 -21.58
C VAL A 87 13.97 16.92 -21.00
N ASN A 88 13.71 17.91 -21.84
CA ASN A 88 13.28 19.24 -21.42
C ASN A 88 11.75 19.30 -21.47
N LEU A 89 11.12 19.63 -20.35
CA LEU A 89 9.67 19.75 -20.25
C LEU A 89 9.27 21.23 -20.33
N ALA A 90 8.32 21.53 -21.20
CA ALA A 90 7.69 22.84 -21.30
C ALA A 90 6.18 22.70 -21.51
N THR A 91 5.46 23.81 -21.43
CA THR A 91 4.06 23.90 -21.87
C THR A 91 4.00 24.68 -23.18
N SER A 92 3.09 24.31 -24.08
CA SER A 92 2.80 25.08 -25.29
C SER A 92 2.30 26.49 -24.95
N GLY A 93 2.47 27.44 -25.87
CA GLY A 93 2.12 28.85 -25.63
C GLY A 93 0.63 29.09 -25.36
N ASP A 94 -0.24 28.17 -25.78
CA ASP A 94 -1.68 28.15 -25.52
C ASP A 94 -2.07 27.32 -24.27
N GLY A 95 -1.12 26.69 -23.59
CA GLY A 95 -1.37 25.92 -22.37
C GLY A 95 -2.01 24.54 -22.58
N THR A 96 -2.24 24.12 -23.83
CA THR A 96 -3.04 22.91 -24.13
C THR A 96 -2.21 21.63 -24.16
N ASN A 97 -0.89 21.75 -24.31
CA ASN A 97 0.00 20.61 -24.42
C ASN A 97 1.26 20.77 -23.56
N TRP A 98 1.64 19.71 -22.88
CA TRP A 98 3.02 19.48 -22.46
C TRP A 98 3.88 19.17 -23.69
N ILE A 99 5.07 19.73 -23.71
CA ILE A 99 6.08 19.52 -24.75
C ILE A 99 7.32 18.93 -24.09
N LEU A 100 7.54 17.63 -24.30
CA LEU A 100 8.74 16.93 -23.84
C LEU A 100 9.72 16.88 -25.01
N THR A 101 10.75 17.73 -24.97
CA THR A 101 11.77 17.80 -26.02
C THR A 101 12.96 16.95 -25.65
N PHE A 102 13.38 16.05 -26.54
CA PHE A 102 14.54 15.21 -26.32
C PHE A 102 15.81 16.03 -26.56
N VAL A 103 16.60 16.23 -25.50
CA VAL A 103 17.85 17.02 -25.53
C VAL A 103 19.10 16.14 -25.57
N SER A 104 18.98 14.86 -25.22
CA SER A 104 19.99 13.83 -25.44
C SER A 104 19.31 12.48 -25.66
N VAL A 105 19.84 11.66 -26.57
CA VAL A 105 19.24 10.35 -26.91
C VAL A 105 20.37 9.33 -27.15
N PRO A 106 20.31 8.13 -26.54
CA PRO A 106 21.23 7.03 -26.88
C PRO A 106 21.07 6.62 -28.35
N THR A 107 22.16 6.24 -29.01
CA THR A 107 22.08 5.80 -30.41
C THR A 107 21.33 4.47 -30.54
N GLY A 108 20.65 4.29 -31.68
CA GLY A 108 20.00 3.02 -32.03
C GLY A 108 18.59 2.83 -31.46
N LEU A 109 17.98 3.86 -30.86
CA LEU A 109 16.60 3.77 -30.39
C LEU A 109 15.61 3.87 -31.57
N SER A 110 14.71 2.90 -31.66
CA SER A 110 13.65 2.88 -32.66
C SER A 110 12.35 3.45 -32.07
N PRO A 111 11.59 4.26 -32.82
CA PRO A 111 10.29 4.74 -32.36
C PRO A 111 9.25 3.61 -32.24
N PHE A 112 9.51 2.43 -32.81
CA PHE A 112 8.63 1.26 -32.71
C PHE A 112 8.89 0.40 -31.46
N SER A 113 10.06 0.54 -30.82
CA SER A 113 10.41 -0.20 -29.60
C SER A 113 10.56 0.70 -28.37
N THR A 114 10.78 2.00 -28.56
CA THR A 114 10.75 3.00 -27.51
C THR A 114 9.29 3.31 -27.18
N MET A 115 8.92 3.24 -25.92
CA MET A 115 7.54 3.31 -25.45
C MET A 115 7.37 4.47 -24.47
N LEU A 116 6.22 5.14 -24.56
CA LEU A 116 5.74 6.08 -23.57
C LEU A 116 4.70 5.40 -22.67
N THR A 117 4.85 5.56 -21.36
CA THR A 117 3.82 5.23 -20.36
C THR A 117 3.51 6.49 -19.57
N ILE A 118 2.23 6.75 -19.30
CA ILE A 118 1.80 7.80 -18.37
C ILE A 118 1.11 7.15 -17.18
N LEU A 119 1.56 7.50 -15.99
CA LEU A 119 0.94 7.12 -14.73
C LEU A 119 0.29 8.38 -14.14
N ASN A 120 -0.93 8.27 -13.63
CA ASN A 120 -1.53 9.36 -12.90
C ASN A 120 -0.85 9.60 -11.55
N ILE A 121 -1.24 10.67 -10.87
CA ILE A 121 -0.68 11.02 -9.55
C ILE A 121 -0.82 9.91 -8.49
N SER A 122 -1.85 9.06 -8.58
CA SER A 122 -2.03 7.90 -7.68
C SER A 122 -1.24 6.65 -8.12
N GLY A 123 -0.54 6.70 -9.25
CA GLY A 123 0.29 5.63 -9.79
C GLY A 123 -0.46 4.64 -10.68
N ALA A 124 -1.74 4.87 -10.98
CA ALA A 124 -2.49 4.07 -11.93
C ALA A 124 -2.14 4.45 -13.38
N THR A 125 -2.24 3.50 -14.30
CA THR A 125 -1.88 3.71 -15.70
C THR A 125 -2.93 4.56 -16.43
N SER A 126 -2.55 5.77 -16.84
CA SER A 126 -3.34 6.66 -17.71
C SER A 126 -3.11 6.35 -19.20
N LEU A 127 -1.86 6.06 -19.56
CA LEU A 127 -1.46 5.59 -20.89
C LEU A 127 -0.59 4.34 -20.72
N PRO A 128 -1.03 3.16 -21.20
CA PRO A 128 -0.19 1.96 -21.17
C PRO A 128 1.05 2.16 -22.03
N ALA A 129 2.08 1.35 -21.80
CA ALA A 129 3.31 1.37 -22.59
C ALA A 129 2.99 1.28 -24.10
N THR A 130 3.12 2.41 -24.79
CA THR A 130 2.73 2.59 -26.18
C THR A 130 3.95 3.02 -26.99
N PRO A 131 4.32 2.30 -28.06
CA PRO A 131 5.41 2.72 -28.94
C PRO A 131 5.25 4.15 -29.43
N LEU A 132 6.35 4.90 -29.50
CA LEU A 132 6.32 6.30 -29.94
C LEU A 132 5.67 6.45 -31.33
N ALA A 133 5.95 5.53 -32.24
CA ALA A 133 5.38 5.48 -33.58
C ALA A 133 3.85 5.28 -33.61
N TYR A 134 3.25 4.79 -32.53
CA TYR A 134 1.81 4.52 -32.41
C TYR A 134 1.06 5.55 -31.56
N LEU A 135 1.77 6.53 -31.02
CA LEU A 135 1.14 7.66 -30.34
C LEU A 135 0.33 8.47 -31.35
N ASN A 136 -0.90 8.80 -30.97
CA ASN A 136 -1.86 9.51 -31.80
C ASN A 136 -2.53 10.62 -30.99
N ALA A 137 -2.72 11.79 -31.63
CA ALA A 137 -3.23 12.98 -30.96
C ALA A 137 -4.63 12.78 -30.35
N SER A 138 -5.47 11.91 -30.93
CA SER A 138 -6.77 11.53 -30.37
C SER A 138 -6.67 10.82 -29.01
N GLY A 139 -5.57 10.11 -28.75
CA GLY A 139 -5.24 9.53 -27.45
C GLY A 139 -4.60 10.53 -26.48
N GLY A 140 -4.52 11.81 -26.86
CA GLY A 140 -3.91 12.88 -26.07
C GLY A 140 -2.40 12.87 -26.06
N ALA A 141 -1.74 12.03 -26.86
CA ALA A 141 -0.27 11.95 -26.92
C ALA A 141 0.18 11.78 -28.37
N ALA A 142 1.16 12.57 -28.82
CA ALA A 142 1.73 12.47 -30.17
C ALA A 142 3.25 12.51 -30.12
N TYR A 143 3.89 11.72 -30.97
CA TYR A 143 5.33 11.80 -31.21
C TYR A 143 5.58 12.58 -32.49
N VAL A 144 6.41 13.62 -32.39
CA VAL A 144 6.78 14.50 -33.49
C VAL A 144 8.28 14.43 -33.67
N GLN A 145 8.70 13.90 -34.81
CA GLN A 145 10.11 13.83 -35.14
C GLN A 145 10.65 15.24 -35.46
N GLY A 146 11.84 15.56 -34.96
CA GLY A 146 12.59 16.74 -35.37
C GLY A 146 13.10 16.58 -36.82
N GLN A 147 13.43 15.34 -37.20
CA GLN A 147 13.84 14.95 -38.55
C GLN A 147 13.04 13.72 -38.99
N PRO A 148 12.30 13.76 -40.11
CA PRO A 148 11.41 12.67 -40.51
C PRO A 148 12.16 11.39 -40.90
N GLY A 149 11.57 10.23 -40.58
CA GLY A 149 11.98 8.91 -41.09
C GLY A 149 13.18 8.27 -40.38
N GLY A 150 13.68 8.89 -39.31
CA GLY A 150 14.85 8.43 -38.57
C GLY A 150 14.55 7.61 -37.31
N SER A 151 15.63 7.16 -36.67
CA SER A 151 15.62 6.71 -35.28
C SER A 151 15.16 7.83 -34.34
N VAL A 152 14.84 7.49 -33.09
CA VAL A 152 14.64 8.50 -32.05
C VAL A 152 15.91 9.35 -31.94
N ALA A 153 15.76 10.67 -31.95
CA ALA A 153 16.86 11.61 -32.05
C ALA A 153 16.65 12.86 -31.16
N VAL A 154 17.74 13.60 -30.95
CA VAL A 154 17.68 14.91 -30.32
C VAL A 154 16.82 15.85 -31.16
N GLY A 155 15.96 16.63 -30.52
CA GLY A 155 15.00 17.54 -31.17
C GLY A 155 13.64 16.91 -31.43
N ASP A 156 13.49 15.59 -31.27
CA ASP A 156 12.18 14.96 -31.24
C ASP A 156 11.36 15.42 -30.04
N ARG A 157 10.04 15.41 -30.19
CA ARG A 157 9.11 15.92 -29.19
C ARG A 157 7.98 14.93 -28.93
N LEU A 158 7.58 14.83 -27.66
CA LEU A 158 6.28 14.28 -27.30
C LEU A 158 5.36 15.45 -26.94
N LEU A 159 4.19 15.47 -27.57
CA LEU A 159 3.12 16.42 -27.26
C LEU A 159 2.06 15.66 -26.46
N LEU A 160 1.81 16.09 -25.23
CA LEU A 160 0.84 15.44 -24.34
C LEU A 160 -0.24 16.46 -23.95
N SER A 161 -1.51 16.11 -24.11
CA SER A 161 -2.63 16.96 -23.74
C SER A 161 -2.64 17.23 -22.23
N THR A 162 -2.68 18.51 -21.83
CA THR A 162 -2.74 18.92 -20.42
C THR A 162 -4.08 18.58 -19.75
N THR A 163 -5.14 18.42 -20.53
CA THR A 163 -6.46 18.01 -20.03
C THR A 163 -6.56 16.49 -19.84
N ARG A 164 -5.90 15.70 -20.69
CA ARG A 164 -5.88 14.23 -20.57
C ARG A 164 -4.85 13.75 -19.53
N TYR A 165 -3.70 14.43 -19.47
CA TYR A 165 -2.59 14.13 -18.58
C TYR A 165 -2.28 15.39 -17.76
N PRO A 166 -2.98 15.60 -16.63
CA PRO A 166 -2.86 16.82 -15.84
C PRO A 166 -1.51 16.90 -15.10
N THR A 167 -1.24 18.07 -14.53
CA THR A 167 -0.11 18.28 -13.61
C THR A 167 -0.07 17.23 -12.50
N GLY A 168 1.12 16.70 -12.23
CA GLY A 168 1.34 15.64 -11.25
C GLY A 168 1.34 14.22 -11.83
N ASP A 169 0.84 14.04 -13.06
CA ASP A 169 1.04 12.80 -13.81
C ASP A 169 2.53 12.60 -14.11
N ARG A 170 2.95 11.34 -14.17
CA ARG A 170 4.34 10.95 -14.41
C ARG A 170 4.49 10.31 -15.77
N TYR A 171 5.50 10.73 -16.52
CA TYR A 171 5.88 10.08 -17.76
C TYR A 171 7.03 9.11 -17.51
N ARG A 172 7.04 8.02 -18.29
CA ARG A 172 8.15 7.07 -18.40
C ARG A 172 8.41 6.78 -19.87
N ILE A 173 9.66 6.91 -20.28
CA ILE A 173 10.16 6.49 -21.58
C ILE A 173 11.05 5.27 -21.37
N SER A 174 10.72 4.16 -22.01
CA SER A 174 11.42 2.88 -21.83
C SER A 174 11.34 2.01 -23.07
N ASP A 175 12.17 0.98 -23.13
CA ASP A 175 11.91 -0.20 -23.97
C ASP A 175 11.47 -1.40 -23.09
N ALA A 176 11.51 -2.62 -23.64
CA ALA A 176 11.16 -3.85 -22.93
C ALA A 176 12.08 -4.16 -21.72
N THR A 177 13.27 -3.57 -21.67
CA THR A 177 14.35 -3.93 -20.74
C THR A 177 14.84 -2.76 -19.90
N THR A 178 14.78 -1.53 -20.42
CA THR A 178 15.50 -0.37 -19.92
C THR A 178 14.57 0.82 -19.83
N VAL A 179 14.67 1.56 -18.72
CA VAL A 179 14.04 2.88 -18.58
C VAL A 179 15.04 3.94 -18.99
N PHE A 180 14.68 4.75 -20.00
CA PHE A 180 15.53 5.82 -20.52
C PHE A 180 15.28 7.16 -19.85
N ALA A 181 14.03 7.47 -19.50
CA ALA A 181 13.66 8.71 -18.84
C ALA A 181 12.41 8.54 -17.97
N LEU A 182 12.34 9.34 -16.92
CA LEU A 182 11.18 9.46 -16.04
C LEU A 182 11.08 10.90 -15.54
N GLY A 183 9.86 11.38 -15.31
CA GLY A 183 9.64 12.72 -14.78
C GLY A 183 8.17 12.98 -14.47
N THR A 184 7.89 14.18 -13.97
CA THR A 184 6.54 14.63 -13.59
C THR A 184 6.14 15.82 -14.45
N LEU A 185 4.90 15.82 -14.93
CA LEU A 185 4.31 16.93 -15.67
C LEU A 185 3.98 18.07 -14.68
N HIS A 186 4.53 19.28 -14.88
CA HIS A 186 4.40 20.42 -13.96
C HIS A 186 4.43 21.75 -14.70
#